data_AF-A0A2P4SRL7-F1
#
_entry.id   AF-A0A2P4SRL7-F1
#
_cell.length_a   1.000
_cell.length_b   1.000
_cell.length_c   1.000
_cell.angle_alpha   90.00
_cell.angle_beta   90.00
_cell.angle_gamma   90.00
#
_symmetry.space_group_name_H-M   'P 1'
#
loop_
_entity.id
_entity.type
_entity.pdbx_description
1 polymer ?
#
loop_
_entity_poly.entity_id
_entity_poly.type
_entity_poly.pdbx_seq_one_letter_code
_entity_poly.pdbx_strand_id
1 'polypeptide(L)'
;MRPARRFFLLALVLFVVVPSCAFKLNVPKVLLPFSREMRVPFVLEAEGGCYSWRSMHYNIVAVEPFYEDGTACSQKALLSAQSTQPIKLSSAVIAEEHVTGHTLRCDVMVDVIDSIEVLSRTREIYVEDSPLELAVRALDVKGNTFSSLSGMAFEWSVAKDEDVDSIEWSDKIRILKYSEADYSPPDHIVELERAEKQGDRILVSGITTGAAVVKVRIRESTYKKVAAAVVRLLVLENIVLIPAHDVHLLVGAFIEYRVAKVVQGKITELEFPLEHYELELRDQVAAPGGSELLPVAKLEGKTAAVRAVQLGQSSLVVVHRSILLGFRAVFCTAGQLCTLPSVVGHRLGVKEVVKAEQHTFLISGFSVYPGDRWVLEVQREYAITVEVYDRDSTKVYLSDNLRITHHFSKQYFEELTSSPNGSYHVVRVLRGGTTGIRAELVSVLQQ
;
A
#
# COMPACT_ATOMS: atom_id res chain seq x y z
N MET A 1 55.75 -63.34 -28.28
CA MET A 1 55.30 -62.03 -27.72
C MET A 1 53.86 -61.77 -28.16
N ARG A 2 52.90 -61.83 -27.23
CA ARG A 2 51.53 -61.32 -27.35
C ARG A 2 51.15 -60.77 -25.96
N PRO A 3 50.67 -59.53 -25.81
CA PRO A 3 50.58 -58.87 -24.51
C PRO A 3 49.29 -59.25 -23.76
N ALA A 4 49.43 -59.42 -22.44
CA ALA A 4 48.34 -59.69 -21.52
C ALA A 4 47.47 -58.44 -21.30
N ARG A 5 46.14 -58.61 -21.44
CA ARG A 5 45.14 -57.60 -21.06
C ARG A 5 45.04 -57.56 -19.53
N ARG A 6 45.44 -56.43 -18.92
CA ARG A 6 45.16 -56.12 -17.52
C ARG A 6 43.73 -55.58 -17.41
N PHE A 7 42.87 -56.29 -16.68
CA PHE A 7 41.57 -55.78 -16.25
C PHE A 7 41.79 -54.83 -15.06
N PHE A 8 41.38 -53.57 -15.21
CA PHE A 8 41.37 -52.56 -14.16
C PHE A 8 40.02 -52.67 -13.44
N LEU A 9 40.02 -53.09 -12.18
CA LEU A 9 38.83 -53.06 -11.30
C LEU A 9 38.62 -51.62 -10.83
N LEU A 10 37.54 -50.98 -11.28
CA LEU A 10 37.11 -49.67 -10.83
C LEU A 10 36.40 -49.83 -9.47
N ALA A 11 37.02 -49.35 -8.39
CA ALA A 11 36.39 -49.31 -7.07
C ALA A 11 35.37 -48.16 -7.03
N LEU A 12 34.08 -48.50 -6.97
CA LEU A 12 32.97 -47.56 -6.80
C LEU A 12 32.92 -47.13 -5.32
N VAL A 13 33.47 -45.96 -4.99
CA VAL A 13 33.33 -45.35 -3.67
C VAL A 13 31.92 -44.77 -3.55
N LEU A 14 31.05 -45.44 -2.79
CA LEU A 14 29.76 -44.89 -2.38
C LEU A 14 30.01 -43.75 -1.38
N PHE A 15 29.88 -42.50 -1.83
CA PHE A 15 29.79 -41.36 -0.93
C PHE A 15 28.43 -41.43 -0.21
N VAL A 16 28.43 -41.93 1.03
CA VAL A 16 27.32 -41.72 1.95
C VAL A 16 27.31 -40.23 2.28
N VAL A 17 26.38 -39.48 1.67
CA VAL A 17 26.07 -38.12 2.08
C VAL A 17 25.40 -38.24 3.44
N VAL A 18 26.19 -38.11 4.51
CA VAL A 18 25.63 -37.92 5.86
C VAL A 18 24.92 -36.57 5.82
N PRO A 19 23.61 -36.49 6.13
CA PRO A 19 22.96 -35.20 6.28
C PRO A 19 23.75 -34.45 7.35
N SER A 20 24.23 -33.25 7.06
CA SER A 20 24.85 -32.42 8.08
C SER A 20 23.80 -32.15 9.16
N CYS A 21 23.90 -32.83 10.31
CA CYS A 21 23.11 -32.51 11.48
C CYS A 21 23.52 -31.11 11.94
N ALA A 22 22.76 -30.11 11.51
CA ALA A 22 22.98 -28.74 11.94
C ALA A 22 22.31 -28.56 13.31
N PHE A 23 23.10 -28.65 14.39
CA PHE A 23 22.63 -28.35 15.74
C PHE A 23 22.55 -26.83 15.92
N LYS A 24 21.36 -26.25 15.80
CA LYS A 24 21.15 -24.80 15.92
C LYS A 24 19.92 -24.48 16.76
N LEU A 25 19.97 -23.40 17.52
CA LEU A 25 18.79 -22.83 18.17
C LEU A 25 18.20 -21.72 17.28
N ASN A 26 16.87 -21.55 17.33
CA ASN A 26 16.17 -20.47 16.62
C ASN A 26 16.62 -19.07 17.09
N VAL A 27 17.05 -18.93 18.35
CA VAL A 27 17.55 -17.67 18.90
C VAL A 27 18.71 -17.89 19.89
N PRO A 28 19.69 -16.96 19.95
CA PRO A 28 20.77 -17.02 20.94
C PRO A 28 20.40 -16.37 22.28
N LYS A 29 19.47 -15.40 22.27
CA LYS A 29 19.07 -14.61 23.44
C LYS A 29 17.58 -14.35 23.46
N VAL A 30 16.99 -14.44 24.64
CA VAL A 30 15.56 -14.20 24.88
C VAL A 30 15.40 -13.19 26.01
N LEU A 31 14.52 -12.20 25.83
CA LEU A 31 14.13 -11.24 26.85
C LEU A 31 12.63 -11.40 27.12
N LEU A 32 12.28 -11.90 28.32
CA LEU A 32 10.90 -12.11 28.74
C LEU A 32 10.45 -11.02 29.71
N PRO A 33 9.19 -10.57 29.62
CA PRO A 33 8.66 -9.59 30.55
C PRO A 33 8.39 -10.24 31.91
N PHE A 34 8.67 -9.50 32.97
CA PHE A 34 8.19 -9.82 34.31
C PHE A 34 6.67 -9.65 34.36
N SER A 35 5.94 -10.63 34.88
CA SER A 35 4.50 -10.51 35.11
C SER A 35 4.12 -11.31 36.34
N ARG A 36 3.20 -10.76 37.15
CA ARG A 36 2.70 -11.42 38.37
C ARG A 36 1.46 -12.25 38.09
N GLU A 37 0.70 -11.86 37.07
CA GLU A 37 -0.61 -12.41 36.76
C GLU A 37 -0.51 -13.51 35.68
N MET A 38 0.41 -13.35 34.72
CA MET A 38 0.51 -14.24 33.56
C MET A 38 1.94 -14.72 33.37
N ARG A 39 2.10 -15.95 32.89
CA ARG A 39 3.39 -16.46 32.43
C ARG A 39 3.46 -16.29 30.93
N VAL A 40 4.23 -15.30 30.46
CA VAL A 40 4.40 -15.04 29.03
C VAL A 40 5.26 -16.14 28.41
N PRO A 41 4.72 -16.98 27.52
CA PRO A 41 5.46 -18.07 26.92
C PRO A 41 6.37 -17.59 25.79
N PHE A 42 7.49 -18.30 25.60
CA PHE A 42 8.32 -18.24 24.42
C PHE A 42 8.79 -19.65 24.04
N VAL A 43 8.60 -20.03 22.77
CA VAL A 43 9.03 -21.36 22.28
C VAL A 43 10.48 -21.27 21.81
N LEU A 44 11.37 -21.95 22.53
CA LEU A 44 12.75 -22.18 22.11
C LEU A 44 12.79 -23.47 21.28
N GLU A 45 13.32 -23.38 20.08
CA GLU A 45 13.34 -24.49 19.10
C GLU A 45 14.76 -24.79 18.68
N ALA A 46 15.09 -26.08 18.61
CA ALA A 46 16.36 -26.58 18.13
C ALA A 46 16.19 -27.34 16.82
N GLU A 47 17.03 -27.05 15.83
CA GLU A 47 17.08 -27.73 14.54
C GLU A 47 17.77 -29.10 14.69
N GLY A 48 17.06 -30.16 14.27
CA GLY A 48 17.58 -31.52 14.20
C GLY A 48 17.97 -32.15 15.55
N GLY A 49 18.01 -33.47 15.63
CA GLY A 49 18.35 -34.18 16.88
C GLY A 49 17.23 -34.16 17.92
N CYS A 50 17.55 -34.59 19.14
CA CYS A 50 16.61 -34.72 20.25
C CYS A 50 17.28 -34.27 21.54
N TYR A 51 16.71 -33.24 22.20
CA TYR A 51 17.37 -32.53 23.28
C TYR A 51 16.71 -32.73 24.64
N SER A 52 17.53 -32.76 25.67
CA SER A 52 17.14 -32.57 27.05
C SER A 52 17.36 -31.11 27.45
N TRP A 53 16.36 -30.48 28.04
CA TRP A 53 16.39 -29.05 28.35
C TRP A 53 16.55 -28.82 29.84
N ARG A 54 17.44 -27.89 30.22
CA ARG A 54 17.65 -27.50 31.62
C ARG A 54 17.85 -25.98 31.76
N SER A 55 17.32 -25.42 32.83
CA SER A 55 17.59 -24.04 33.26
C SER A 55 18.69 -24.02 34.30
N MET A 56 19.68 -23.13 34.16
CA MET A 56 20.71 -22.94 35.18
C MET A 56 20.16 -22.29 36.46
N HIS A 57 19.08 -21.52 36.35
CA HIS A 57 18.37 -20.90 37.46
C HIS A 57 16.86 -21.03 37.26
N TYR A 58 16.27 -22.09 37.82
CA TYR A 58 14.83 -22.37 37.71
C TYR A 58 13.97 -21.26 38.34
N ASN A 59 14.45 -20.59 39.39
CA ASN A 59 13.75 -19.46 40.02
C ASN A 59 13.59 -18.23 39.10
N ILE A 60 14.31 -18.17 37.98
CA ILE A 60 14.26 -17.06 37.02
C ILE A 60 13.44 -17.48 35.79
N VAL A 61 13.73 -18.66 35.23
CA VAL A 61 13.11 -19.17 34.01
C VAL A 61 12.78 -20.64 34.18
N ALA A 62 11.49 -20.95 34.02
CA ALA A 62 10.99 -22.31 33.89
C ALA A 62 11.09 -22.78 32.44
N VAL A 63 11.38 -24.07 32.26
CA VAL A 63 11.55 -24.72 30.95
C VAL A 63 10.69 -25.97 30.93
N GLU A 64 9.73 -26.01 30.03
CA GLU A 64 8.78 -27.12 29.87
C GLU A 64 8.96 -27.73 28.46
N PRO A 65 9.62 -28.89 28.34
CA PRO A 65 9.85 -29.53 27.04
C PRO A 65 8.57 -30.07 26.39
N PHE A 66 8.44 -29.96 25.07
CA PHE A 66 7.35 -30.56 24.31
C PHE A 66 7.71 -32.01 23.95
N TYR A 67 7.47 -32.94 24.87
CA TYR A 67 7.69 -34.36 24.60
C TYR A 67 6.66 -34.90 23.60
N GLU A 68 7.14 -35.63 22.59
CA GLU A 68 6.27 -36.48 21.78
C GLU A 68 6.01 -37.80 22.51
N ASP A 69 4.84 -38.40 22.31
CA ASP A 69 4.39 -39.59 23.05
C ASP A 69 5.45 -40.70 23.06
N GLY A 70 6.00 -40.98 24.24
CA GLY A 70 7.02 -42.02 24.46
C GLY A 70 8.48 -41.60 24.30
N THR A 71 8.78 -40.33 24.03
CA THR A 71 10.16 -39.81 23.91
C THR A 71 10.63 -39.14 25.21
N ALA A 72 11.91 -39.33 25.56
CA ALA A 72 12.54 -38.71 26.75
C ALA A 72 13.26 -37.38 26.43
N CYS A 73 13.12 -36.88 25.21
CA CYS A 73 13.76 -35.67 24.71
C CYS A 73 12.83 -34.97 23.71
N SER A 74 13.12 -33.71 23.39
CA SER A 74 12.26 -32.91 22.50
C SER A 74 13.08 -31.91 21.70
N GLN A 75 12.51 -31.44 20.59
CA GLN A 75 13.09 -30.38 19.76
C GLN A 75 12.65 -28.97 20.17
N LYS A 76 11.58 -28.87 20.95
CA LYS A 76 10.99 -27.61 21.38
C LYS A 76 10.84 -27.60 22.89
N ALA A 77 11.06 -26.46 23.50
CA ALA A 77 10.71 -26.23 24.91
C ALA A 77 10.05 -24.87 25.09
N LEU A 78 9.06 -24.83 25.96
CA LEU A 78 8.38 -23.62 26.38
C LEU A 78 9.17 -22.96 27.52
N LEU A 79 9.59 -21.72 27.29
CA LEU A 79 10.19 -20.88 28.30
C LEU A 79 9.12 -19.99 28.94
N SER A 80 9.11 -19.91 30.26
CA SER A 80 8.28 -18.95 30.98
C SER A 80 9.07 -18.26 32.10
N ALA A 81 8.80 -16.96 32.28
CA ALA A 81 9.38 -16.21 33.39
C ALA A 81 8.82 -16.71 34.73
N GLN A 82 9.71 -17.00 35.68
CA GLN A 82 9.36 -17.44 37.04
C GLN A 82 9.87 -16.47 38.13
N SER A 83 10.56 -15.39 37.74
CA SER A 83 11.05 -14.37 38.67
C SER A 83 9.92 -13.83 39.56
N THR A 84 10.19 -13.73 40.85
CA THR A 84 9.28 -13.10 41.82
C THR A 84 9.54 -11.61 42.00
N GLN A 85 10.69 -11.12 41.51
CA GLN A 85 11.14 -9.75 41.71
C GLN A 85 11.12 -8.96 40.39
N PRO A 86 10.67 -7.69 40.42
CA PRO A 86 10.65 -6.80 39.25
C PRO A 86 12.03 -6.19 39.01
N ILE A 87 13.06 -7.04 38.90
CA ILE A 87 14.44 -6.63 38.62
C ILE A 87 14.98 -7.44 37.44
N LYS A 88 15.94 -6.86 36.72
CA LYS A 88 16.62 -7.56 35.64
C LYS A 88 17.38 -8.77 36.17
N LEU A 89 16.95 -9.96 35.78
CA LEU A 89 17.61 -11.23 36.09
C LEU A 89 17.99 -11.95 34.81
N SER A 90 18.98 -12.82 34.89
CA SER A 90 19.47 -13.60 33.76
C SER A 90 19.73 -15.04 34.15
N SER A 91 19.35 -15.96 33.28
CA SER A 91 19.62 -17.39 33.35
C SER A 91 20.14 -17.87 31.99
N ALA A 92 20.72 -19.07 31.96
CA ALA A 92 21.02 -19.76 30.71
C ALA A 92 20.17 -21.02 30.65
N VAL A 93 19.58 -21.27 29.48
CA VAL A 93 18.91 -22.52 29.16
C VAL A 93 19.85 -23.34 28.29
N ILE A 94 20.10 -24.58 28.68
CA ILE A 94 20.97 -25.51 27.99
C ILE A 94 20.13 -26.62 27.38
N ALA A 95 20.31 -26.86 26.10
CA ALA A 95 19.76 -28.00 25.37
C ALA A 95 20.90 -28.98 25.08
N GLU A 96 20.82 -30.19 25.62
CA GLU A 96 21.84 -31.22 25.43
C GLU A 96 21.27 -32.35 24.58
N GLU A 97 21.90 -32.58 23.43
CA GLU A 97 21.50 -33.61 22.48
C GLU A 97 21.87 -35.00 23.01
N HIS A 98 20.91 -35.93 22.93
CA HIS A 98 20.99 -37.19 23.68
C HIS A 98 22.08 -38.15 23.20
N VAL A 99 22.45 -38.14 21.91
CA VAL A 99 23.37 -39.14 21.31
C VAL A 99 24.83 -38.67 21.34
N THR A 100 25.05 -37.41 20.99
CA THR A 100 26.35 -36.76 20.81
C THR A 100 26.81 -36.00 22.06
N GLY A 101 25.89 -35.68 22.97
CA GLY A 101 26.16 -34.82 24.11
C GLY A 101 26.44 -33.36 23.72
N HIS A 102 26.16 -32.97 22.46
CA HIS A 102 26.36 -31.61 22.01
C HIS A 102 25.44 -30.66 22.78
N THR A 103 25.98 -29.56 23.29
CA THR A 103 25.23 -28.60 24.11
C THR A 103 25.03 -27.30 23.36
N LEU A 104 23.77 -26.88 23.28
CA LEU A 104 23.38 -25.56 22.80
C LEU A 104 22.95 -24.70 23.99
N ARG A 105 23.25 -23.41 23.93
CA ARG A 105 22.98 -22.46 25.02
C ARG A 105 22.19 -21.27 24.50
N CYS A 106 21.12 -20.93 25.21
CA CYS A 106 20.37 -19.69 25.04
C CYS A 106 20.45 -18.87 26.34
N ASP A 107 20.85 -17.61 26.26
CA ASP A 107 20.79 -16.71 27.42
C ASP A 107 19.40 -16.10 27.51
N VAL A 108 18.73 -16.28 28.66
CA VAL A 108 17.36 -15.80 28.89
C VAL A 108 17.39 -14.76 30.00
N MET A 109 16.84 -13.59 29.72
CA MET A 109 16.73 -12.49 30.65
C MET A 109 15.26 -12.25 30.99
N VAL A 110 14.97 -11.91 32.23
CA VAL A 110 13.65 -11.46 32.68
C VAL A 110 13.80 -10.04 33.19
N ASP A 111 12.99 -9.12 32.68
CA ASP A 111 13.07 -7.70 33.04
C ASP A 111 11.68 -7.04 33.00
N VAL A 112 11.59 -5.82 33.54
CA VAL A 112 10.36 -5.01 33.51
C VAL A 112 10.23 -4.24 32.20
N ILE A 113 9.00 -4.13 31.70
CA ILE A 113 8.66 -3.25 30.59
C ILE A 113 8.74 -1.80 31.07
N ASP A 114 9.53 -0.98 30.38
CA ASP A 114 9.70 0.44 30.64
C ASP A 114 8.81 1.29 29.73
N SER A 115 8.74 0.94 28.45
CA SER A 115 7.92 1.62 27.45
C SER A 115 7.31 0.65 26.44
N ILE A 116 6.24 1.09 25.78
CA ILE A 116 5.58 0.37 24.70
C ILE A 116 5.43 1.28 23.49
N GLU A 117 5.35 0.67 22.32
CA GLU A 117 5.15 1.33 21.04
C GLU A 117 4.19 0.52 20.16
N VAL A 118 3.55 1.17 19.20
CA VAL A 118 2.68 0.51 18.23
C VAL A 118 3.42 0.33 16.90
N LEU A 119 3.49 -0.91 16.44
CA LEU A 119 3.95 -1.29 15.12
C LEU A 119 2.77 -1.34 14.16
N SER A 120 2.97 -0.77 12.96
CA SER A 120 2.02 -0.85 11.86
C SER A 120 2.78 -0.95 10.53
N ARG A 121 2.16 -1.58 9.52
CA ARG A 121 2.73 -1.67 8.16
C ARG A 121 2.49 -0.42 7.32
N THR A 122 1.41 0.31 7.62
CA THR A 122 1.02 1.56 7.00
C THR A 122 0.42 2.49 8.05
N ARG A 123 0.31 3.79 7.72
CA ARG A 123 -0.42 4.80 8.50
C ARG A 123 -1.71 5.25 7.79
N GLU A 124 -1.97 4.70 6.62
CA GLU A 124 -3.12 5.01 5.78
C GLU A 124 -3.97 3.74 5.62
N ILE A 125 -5.29 3.88 5.81
CA ILE A 125 -6.27 2.82 5.61
C ILE A 125 -7.43 3.36 4.78
N TYR A 126 -8.14 2.48 4.06
CA TYR A 126 -9.27 2.89 3.24
C TYR A 126 -10.62 2.54 3.91
N VAL A 127 -11.63 3.38 3.67
CA VAL A 127 -13.01 3.15 4.10
C VAL A 127 -13.54 1.87 3.45
N GLU A 128 -14.11 0.98 4.26
CA GLU A 128 -14.73 -0.29 3.83
C GLU A 128 -13.78 -1.23 3.05
N ASP A 129 -12.47 -1.09 3.30
CA ASP A 129 -11.42 -1.96 2.78
C ASP A 129 -10.87 -2.91 3.87
N SER A 130 -9.88 -3.71 3.49
CA SER A 130 -9.19 -4.67 4.34
C SER A 130 -8.64 -4.01 5.62
N PRO A 131 -8.83 -4.62 6.79
CA PRO A 131 -8.40 -4.06 8.06
C PRO A 131 -6.87 -4.03 8.18
N LEU A 132 -6.37 -3.07 8.96
CA LEU A 132 -4.96 -2.94 9.32
C LEU A 132 -4.66 -3.67 10.63
N GLU A 133 -3.65 -4.53 10.63
CA GLU A 133 -3.07 -5.09 11.85
C GLU A 133 -2.19 -4.04 12.56
N LEU A 134 -2.48 -3.81 13.84
CA LEU A 134 -1.61 -3.07 14.77
C LEU A 134 -1.06 -4.05 15.80
N ALA A 135 0.23 -3.94 16.12
CA ALA A 135 0.89 -4.78 17.11
C ALA A 135 1.65 -3.93 18.14
N VAL A 136 1.83 -4.43 19.35
CA VAL A 136 2.62 -3.78 20.41
C VAL A 136 4.06 -4.28 20.35
N ARG A 137 5.00 -3.34 20.47
CA ARG A 137 6.39 -3.59 20.81
C ARG A 137 6.66 -3.07 22.21
N ALA A 138 7.16 -3.91 23.10
CA ALA A 138 7.59 -3.49 24.43
C ALA A 138 9.12 -3.36 24.49
N LEU A 139 9.59 -2.40 25.28
CA LEU A 139 11.01 -2.06 25.43
C LEU A 139 11.41 -2.03 26.91
N ASP A 140 12.62 -2.48 27.22
CA ASP A 140 13.26 -2.27 28.51
C ASP A 140 13.84 -0.84 28.62
N VAL A 141 14.35 -0.47 29.79
CA VAL A 141 14.96 0.86 30.05
C VAL A 141 16.16 1.17 29.15
N LYS A 142 16.75 0.17 28.51
CA LYS A 142 17.88 0.32 27.57
C LYS A 142 17.42 0.31 26.10
N GLY A 143 16.12 0.27 25.84
CA GLY A 143 15.54 0.20 24.50
C GLY A 143 15.61 -1.18 23.85
N ASN A 144 15.86 -2.27 24.60
CA ASN A 144 15.84 -3.62 24.06
C ASN A 144 14.40 -4.13 23.93
N THR A 145 14.10 -4.81 22.83
CA THR A 145 12.77 -5.36 22.57
C THR A 145 12.55 -6.69 23.28
N PHE A 146 11.40 -6.84 23.94
CA PHE A 146 10.97 -8.11 24.53
C PHE A 146 10.65 -9.13 23.44
N SER A 147 11.06 -10.39 23.64
CA SER A 147 10.94 -11.46 22.65
C SER A 147 9.52 -11.98 22.47
N SER A 148 8.66 -11.82 23.48
CA SER A 148 7.26 -12.24 23.44
C SER A 148 6.42 -11.37 24.36
N LEU A 149 5.19 -11.09 23.94
CA LEU A 149 4.12 -10.48 24.73
C LEU A 149 2.88 -11.38 24.77
N SER A 150 3.04 -12.63 24.34
CA SER A 150 1.95 -13.59 24.17
C SER A 150 1.21 -13.80 25.50
N GLY A 151 -0.12 -13.69 25.47
CA GLY A 151 -0.96 -13.85 26.65
C GLY A 151 -1.02 -12.63 27.58
N MET A 152 -0.26 -11.55 27.34
CA MET A 152 -0.46 -10.29 28.05
C MET A 152 -1.73 -9.60 27.56
N ALA A 153 -2.49 -9.04 28.48
CA ALA A 153 -3.69 -8.29 28.17
C ALA A 153 -3.38 -6.80 28.00
N PHE A 154 -3.87 -6.24 26.89
CA PHE A 154 -3.79 -4.83 26.57
C PHE A 154 -5.18 -4.21 26.51
N GLU A 155 -5.24 -2.90 26.72
CA GLU A 155 -6.44 -2.10 26.55
C GLU A 155 -6.23 -1.19 25.34
N TRP A 156 -6.92 -1.50 24.25
CA TRP A 156 -6.93 -0.71 23.03
C TRP A 156 -8.18 0.16 22.98
N SER A 157 -7.98 1.46 22.77
CA SER A 157 -9.09 2.42 22.65
C SER A 157 -8.82 3.41 21.52
N VAL A 158 -9.90 3.88 20.89
CA VAL A 158 -9.85 5.01 19.97
C VAL A 158 -9.90 6.27 20.82
N ALA A 159 -8.84 7.09 20.76
CA ALA A 159 -8.77 8.32 21.52
C ALA A 159 -9.61 9.41 20.84
N LYS A 160 -10.39 10.15 21.65
CA LYS A 160 -10.94 11.45 21.28
C LYS A 160 -9.84 12.47 21.55
N ASP A 161 -9.47 13.29 20.57
CA ASP A 161 -8.43 14.29 20.77
C ASP A 161 -8.93 15.35 21.76
N GLU A 162 -8.19 15.61 22.83
CA GLU A 162 -8.59 16.53 23.91
C GLU A 162 -8.26 18.00 23.57
N ASP A 163 -7.47 18.25 22.52
CA ASP A 163 -6.97 19.59 22.17
C ASP A 163 -7.80 20.35 21.09
N VAL A 164 -8.91 19.78 20.61
CA VAL A 164 -9.76 20.45 19.61
C VAL A 164 -11.23 20.28 19.97
N ASP A 165 -11.80 21.31 20.61
CA ASP A 165 -13.23 21.43 20.87
C ASP A 165 -14.05 21.12 19.61
N SER A 166 -15.02 20.21 19.76
CA SER A 166 -16.09 19.89 18.82
C SER A 166 -15.67 19.36 17.43
N ILE A 167 -15.55 18.03 17.31
CA ILE A 167 -16.04 17.20 16.18
C ILE A 167 -15.98 15.75 16.68
N GLU A 168 -16.89 14.88 16.23
CA GLU A 168 -16.95 13.48 16.67
C GLU A 168 -15.85 12.65 15.95
N TRP A 169 -14.67 12.52 16.58
CA TRP A 169 -13.54 11.74 16.02
C TRP A 169 -13.63 10.24 16.33
N SER A 170 -14.59 9.79 17.15
CA SER A 170 -14.70 8.40 17.60
C SER A 170 -15.21 7.43 16.54
N ASP A 171 -15.80 7.94 15.45
CA ASP A 171 -16.58 7.11 14.52
C ASP A 171 -15.87 6.92 13.17
N LYS A 172 -14.57 7.23 13.11
CA LYS A 172 -13.74 7.10 11.90
C LYS A 172 -13.17 5.71 11.70
N ILE A 173 -12.89 5.02 12.79
CA ILE A 173 -12.31 3.68 12.78
C ILE A 173 -13.02 2.78 13.78
N ARG A 174 -13.01 1.48 13.48
CA ARG A 174 -13.50 0.44 14.38
C ARG A 174 -12.37 -0.53 14.69
N ILE A 175 -12.19 -0.84 15.97
CA ILE A 175 -11.36 -1.97 16.39
C ILE A 175 -12.17 -3.23 16.21
N LEU A 176 -11.62 -4.20 15.49
CA LEU A 176 -12.22 -5.48 15.18
C LEU A 176 -11.54 -6.59 15.97
N LYS A 177 -12.34 -7.60 16.32
CA LYS A 177 -11.82 -8.90 16.74
C LYS A 177 -11.40 -9.70 15.52
N TYR A 178 -10.43 -10.58 15.66
CA TYR A 178 -10.06 -11.52 14.61
C TYR A 178 -11.21 -12.48 14.26
N SER A 179 -12.04 -12.83 15.26
CA SER A 179 -13.27 -13.59 15.04
C SER A 179 -14.33 -12.88 14.16
N GLU A 180 -14.23 -11.57 13.97
CA GLU A 180 -15.11 -10.77 13.11
C GLU A 180 -14.54 -10.54 11.70
N ALA A 181 -13.31 -11.01 11.43
CA ALA A 181 -12.58 -10.72 10.20
C ALA A 181 -12.12 -12.00 9.49
N ASP A 182 -11.86 -11.91 8.19
CA ASP A 182 -11.42 -13.04 7.36
C ASP A 182 -9.91 -13.33 7.49
N TYR A 183 -9.35 -13.20 8.70
CA TYR A 183 -7.93 -13.37 9.00
C TYR A 183 -7.71 -14.30 10.18
N SER A 184 -6.74 -15.21 10.06
CA SER A 184 -6.39 -16.13 11.15
C SER A 184 -5.57 -15.44 12.24
N PRO A 185 -6.05 -15.38 13.49
CA PRO A 185 -5.24 -14.92 14.63
C PRO A 185 -4.17 -15.94 15.04
N PRO A 186 -3.11 -15.51 15.73
CA PRO A 186 -2.28 -16.41 16.55
C PRO A 186 -3.08 -17.06 17.68
N ASP A 187 -2.69 -18.27 18.09
CA ASP A 187 -3.41 -19.07 19.09
C ASP A 187 -3.65 -18.31 20.41
N HIS A 188 -2.64 -17.58 20.91
CA HIS A 188 -2.77 -16.83 22.16
C HIS A 188 -3.77 -15.66 22.07
N ILE A 189 -4.02 -15.12 20.87
CA ILE A 189 -5.04 -14.09 20.66
C ILE A 189 -6.43 -14.71 20.69
N VAL A 190 -6.61 -15.93 20.16
CA VAL A 190 -7.87 -16.66 20.24
C VAL A 190 -8.29 -16.87 21.70
N GLU A 191 -7.34 -17.27 22.55
CA GLU A 191 -7.59 -17.47 23.99
C GLU A 191 -7.97 -16.17 24.70
N LEU A 192 -7.30 -15.07 24.36
CA LEU A 192 -7.61 -13.75 24.92
C LEU A 192 -8.99 -13.25 24.48
N GLU A 193 -9.35 -13.40 23.20
CA GLU A 193 -10.68 -13.02 22.70
C GLU A 193 -11.81 -13.83 23.34
N ARG A 194 -11.60 -15.14 23.54
CA ARG A 194 -12.54 -16.01 24.30
C ARG A 194 -12.73 -15.54 25.73
N ALA A 195 -11.70 -14.95 26.33
CA ALA A 195 -11.75 -14.37 27.68
C ALA A 195 -12.19 -12.89 27.70
N GLU A 196 -12.69 -12.36 26.57
CA GLU A 196 -13.07 -10.95 26.39
C GLU A 196 -11.94 -9.96 26.72
N LYS A 197 -10.70 -10.35 26.41
CA LYS A 197 -9.49 -9.52 26.54
C LYS A 197 -8.90 -9.24 25.17
N GLN A 198 -8.21 -8.11 25.04
CA GLN A 198 -7.43 -7.78 23.86
C GLN A 198 -5.95 -8.12 24.12
N GLY A 199 -5.25 -8.60 23.10
CA GLY A 199 -3.84 -8.99 23.19
C GLY A 199 -2.88 -7.93 22.66
N ASP A 200 -1.66 -8.38 22.37
CA ASP A 200 -0.58 -7.56 21.80
C ASP A 200 -0.87 -7.09 20.38
N ARG A 201 -1.91 -7.60 19.72
CA ARG A 201 -2.30 -7.21 18.37
C ARG A 201 -3.82 -7.12 18.21
N ILE A 202 -4.24 -6.22 17.34
CA ILE A 202 -5.65 -5.99 16.98
C ILE A 202 -5.78 -5.69 15.48
N LEU A 203 -7.01 -5.77 14.98
CA LEU A 203 -7.37 -5.31 13.65
C LEU A 203 -8.14 -3.99 13.77
N VAL A 204 -7.91 -3.07 12.82
CA VAL A 204 -8.61 -1.78 12.74
C VAL A 204 -9.13 -1.57 11.33
N SER A 205 -10.42 -1.24 11.19
CA SER A 205 -11.06 -0.92 9.90
C SER A 205 -11.48 0.54 9.82
N GLY A 206 -11.42 1.12 8.62
CA GLY A 206 -11.92 2.47 8.33
C GLY A 206 -13.43 2.49 8.12
N ILE A 207 -14.14 3.38 8.81
CA ILE A 207 -15.59 3.61 8.65
C ILE A 207 -15.83 4.90 7.87
N THR A 208 -15.21 6.01 8.32
CA THR A 208 -15.39 7.32 7.69
C THR A 208 -14.06 8.03 7.53
N THR A 209 -13.96 8.85 6.50
CA THR A 209 -12.74 9.58 6.15
C THR A 209 -12.27 10.52 7.28
N GLY A 210 -10.96 10.54 7.52
CA GLY A 210 -10.31 11.50 8.42
C GLY A 210 -9.17 10.92 9.22
N ALA A 211 -8.59 11.74 10.10
CA ALA A 211 -7.53 11.30 11.01
C ALA A 211 -8.14 10.60 12.24
N ALA A 212 -7.52 9.51 12.68
CA ALA A 212 -7.92 8.76 13.85
C ALA A 212 -6.71 8.43 14.72
N VAL A 213 -6.92 8.32 16.02
CA VAL A 213 -5.87 8.06 17.00
C VAL A 213 -6.21 6.81 17.79
N VAL A 214 -5.34 5.81 17.76
CA VAL A 214 -5.48 4.59 18.56
C VAL A 214 -4.47 4.62 19.69
N LYS A 215 -4.95 4.32 20.89
CA LYS A 215 -4.17 4.30 22.12
C LYS A 215 -4.15 2.89 22.69
N VAL A 216 -3.00 2.45 23.16
CA VAL A 216 -2.84 1.15 23.81
C VAL A 216 -2.15 1.29 25.16
N ARG A 217 -2.65 0.54 26.14
CA ARG A 217 -2.11 0.46 27.50
C ARG A 217 -1.96 -0.99 27.93
N ILE A 218 -0.97 -1.28 28.77
CA ILE A 218 -0.85 -2.58 29.42
C ILE A 218 -1.91 -2.64 30.54
N ARG A 219 -2.74 -3.69 30.57
CA ARG A 219 -3.83 -3.82 31.56
C ARG A 219 -3.31 -4.23 32.95
N GLU A 220 -2.19 -4.95 33.00
CA GLU A 220 -1.64 -5.48 34.25
C GLU A 220 -1.29 -4.38 35.25
N SER A 221 -1.64 -4.61 36.52
CA SER A 221 -1.48 -3.63 37.60
C SER A 221 -0.02 -3.21 37.85
N THR A 222 0.93 -4.12 37.61
CA THR A 222 2.39 -3.89 37.69
C THR A 222 2.86 -2.77 36.76
N TYR A 223 2.19 -2.59 35.62
CA TYR A 223 2.61 -1.68 34.54
C TYR A 223 1.76 -0.40 34.45
N LYS A 224 0.99 -0.05 35.48
CA LYS A 224 0.16 1.18 35.50
C LYS A 224 0.93 2.48 35.25
N LYS A 225 2.24 2.49 35.53
CA LYS A 225 3.11 3.66 35.32
C LYS A 225 3.68 3.76 33.91
N VAL A 226 3.61 2.68 33.12
CA VAL A 226 4.07 2.68 31.73
C VAL A 226 3.13 3.56 30.93
N ALA A 227 3.70 4.52 30.20
CA ALA A 227 2.92 5.44 29.37
C ALA A 227 2.18 4.66 28.27
N ALA A 228 0.99 5.14 27.92
CA ALA A 228 0.23 4.59 26.81
C ALA A 228 0.95 4.88 25.49
N ALA A 229 1.04 3.88 24.61
CA ALA A 229 1.50 4.13 23.25
C ALA A 229 0.34 4.65 22.41
N VAL A 230 0.66 5.52 21.44
CA VAL A 230 -0.30 6.17 20.56
C VAL A 230 0.14 6.01 19.12
N VAL A 231 -0.79 5.63 18.26
CA VAL A 231 -0.61 5.58 16.80
C VAL A 231 -1.67 6.46 16.15
N ARG A 232 -1.23 7.29 15.21
CA ARG A 232 -2.10 8.14 14.38
C ARG A 232 -2.26 7.48 13.03
N LEU A 233 -3.50 7.35 12.58
CA LEU A 233 -3.91 6.73 11.33
C LEU A 233 -4.70 7.75 10.50
N LEU A 234 -4.63 7.61 9.18
CA LEU A 234 -5.40 8.38 8.23
C LEU A 234 -6.35 7.44 7.49
N VAL A 235 -7.64 7.68 7.62
CA VAL A 235 -8.68 6.97 6.89
C VAL A 235 -9.00 7.74 5.62
N LEU A 236 -8.87 7.09 4.48
CA LEU A 236 -9.07 7.64 3.14
C LEU A 236 -10.24 6.93 2.45
N GLU A 237 -10.89 7.61 1.52
CA GLU A 237 -11.73 6.93 0.53
C GLU A 237 -10.91 6.68 -0.72
N ASN A 238 -11.17 5.57 -1.40
CA ASN A 238 -10.54 5.30 -2.69
C ASN A 238 -11.29 6.10 -3.77
N ILE A 239 -10.79 7.30 -4.05
CA ILE A 239 -11.35 8.22 -5.04
C ILE A 239 -10.48 8.21 -6.28
N VAL A 240 -11.09 8.09 -7.46
CA VAL A 240 -10.38 8.09 -8.75
C VAL A 240 -10.83 9.27 -9.60
N LEU A 241 -9.88 9.86 -10.32
CA LEU A 241 -10.17 10.79 -11.41
C LEU A 241 -10.32 10.01 -12.70
N ILE A 242 -11.32 10.37 -13.51
CA ILE A 242 -11.57 9.81 -14.83
C ILE A 242 -11.43 10.95 -15.85
N PRO A 243 -10.51 10.86 -16.81
CA PRO A 243 -9.61 9.73 -17.08
C PRO A 243 -8.52 9.53 -16.02
N ALA A 244 -8.19 8.26 -15.74
CA ALA A 244 -7.22 7.86 -14.72
C ALA A 244 -5.77 7.76 -15.25
N HIS A 245 -5.47 8.35 -16.39
CA HIS A 245 -4.15 8.36 -17.00
C HIS A 245 -3.64 9.80 -17.15
N ASP A 246 -2.33 9.96 -17.31
CA ASP A 246 -1.73 11.26 -17.56
C ASP A 246 -2.25 11.83 -18.88
N VAL A 247 -2.69 13.09 -18.84
CA VAL A 247 -3.33 13.77 -19.97
C VAL A 247 -2.41 14.86 -20.50
N HIS A 248 -2.32 14.94 -21.83
CA HIS A 248 -1.60 16.00 -22.54
C HIS A 248 -2.55 16.93 -23.26
N LEU A 249 -2.66 18.18 -22.80
CA LEU A 249 -3.55 19.19 -23.40
C LEU A 249 -2.77 20.17 -24.26
N LEU A 250 -3.42 20.69 -25.30
CA LEU A 250 -2.90 21.84 -26.02
C LEU A 250 -3.28 23.16 -25.32
N VAL A 251 -2.45 24.20 -25.40
CA VAL A 251 -2.77 25.54 -24.89
C VAL A 251 -4.15 26.05 -25.36
N GLY A 252 -5.03 26.40 -24.42
CA GLY A 252 -6.40 26.84 -24.71
C GLY A 252 -7.42 25.69 -24.84
N ALA A 253 -6.98 24.44 -24.92
CA ALA A 253 -7.84 23.27 -24.79
C ALA A 253 -8.26 23.08 -23.33
N PHE A 254 -9.33 22.31 -23.12
CA PHE A 254 -9.78 21.94 -21.79
C PHE A 254 -10.15 20.46 -21.72
N ILE A 255 -10.14 19.92 -20.51
CA ILE A 255 -10.65 18.59 -20.20
C ILE A 255 -11.59 18.68 -19.02
N GLU A 256 -12.70 17.94 -19.08
CA GLU A 256 -13.60 17.77 -17.96
C GLU A 256 -13.34 16.42 -17.30
N TYR A 257 -12.93 16.45 -16.04
CA TYR A 257 -12.73 15.24 -15.25
C TYR A 257 -14.04 14.74 -14.63
N ARG A 258 -14.15 13.44 -14.39
CA ARG A 258 -15.15 12.89 -13.49
C ARG A 258 -14.45 12.38 -12.24
N VAL A 259 -15.14 12.47 -11.11
CA VAL A 259 -14.66 11.95 -9.84
C VAL A 259 -15.53 10.76 -9.49
N ALA A 260 -14.92 9.62 -9.19
CA ALA A 260 -15.66 8.44 -8.78
C ALA A 260 -15.06 7.83 -7.51
N LYS A 261 -15.91 7.25 -6.69
CA LYS A 261 -15.55 6.48 -5.51
C LYS A 261 -15.54 5.00 -5.86
N VAL A 262 -14.49 4.28 -5.48
CA VAL A 262 -14.34 2.84 -5.69
C VAL A 262 -14.43 2.14 -4.34
N VAL A 263 -15.44 1.31 -4.14
CA VAL A 263 -15.61 0.51 -2.91
C VAL A 263 -15.84 -0.93 -3.30
N GLN A 264 -14.99 -1.85 -2.85
CA GLN A 264 -15.13 -3.30 -3.08
C GLN A 264 -15.39 -3.65 -4.57
N GLY A 265 -14.73 -2.94 -5.48
CA GLY A 265 -14.87 -3.13 -6.93
C GLY A 265 -16.08 -2.42 -7.58
N LYS A 266 -16.97 -1.79 -6.80
CA LYS A 266 -18.06 -0.97 -7.31
C LYS A 266 -17.60 0.48 -7.49
N ILE A 267 -17.77 1.01 -8.71
CA ILE A 267 -17.46 2.40 -9.06
C ILE A 267 -18.75 3.22 -8.96
N THR A 268 -18.75 4.28 -8.14
CA THR A 268 -19.87 5.23 -8.00
C THR A 268 -19.37 6.61 -8.40
N GLU A 269 -19.90 7.18 -9.49
CA GLU A 269 -19.59 8.55 -9.89
C GLU A 269 -20.18 9.55 -8.89
N LEU A 270 -19.41 10.59 -8.56
CA LEU A 270 -19.83 11.67 -7.68
C LEU A 270 -20.32 12.85 -8.52
N GLU A 271 -21.44 13.44 -8.12
CA GLU A 271 -22.02 14.61 -8.80
C GLU A 271 -21.39 15.91 -8.31
N PHE A 272 -21.22 16.86 -9.23
CA PHE A 272 -20.74 18.20 -8.92
C PHE A 272 -21.91 19.14 -8.54
N PRO A 273 -21.72 20.04 -7.56
CA PRO A 273 -20.51 20.29 -6.79
C PRO A 273 -20.25 19.22 -5.72
N LEU A 274 -18.99 18.82 -5.56
CA LEU A 274 -18.59 17.81 -4.60
C LEU A 274 -18.78 18.33 -3.16
N GLU A 275 -19.49 17.59 -2.32
CA GLU A 275 -19.81 17.99 -0.95
C GLU A 275 -18.58 17.95 -0.02
N HIS A 276 -17.82 16.85 -0.09
CA HIS A 276 -16.71 16.56 0.82
C HIS A 276 -15.31 16.74 0.20
N TYR A 277 -15.26 16.95 -1.12
CA TYR A 277 -14.02 17.00 -1.89
C TYR A 277 -13.82 18.34 -2.58
N GLU A 278 -12.56 18.71 -2.74
CA GLU A 278 -12.12 19.86 -3.52
C GLU A 278 -11.03 19.43 -4.50
N LEU A 279 -11.08 19.99 -5.71
CA LEU A 279 -10.06 19.80 -6.73
C LEU A 279 -9.06 20.94 -6.62
N GLU A 280 -7.77 20.61 -6.61
CA GLU A 280 -6.69 21.59 -6.59
C GLU A 280 -5.68 21.31 -7.71
N LEU A 281 -5.17 22.37 -8.34
CA LEU A 281 -4.02 22.28 -9.23
C LEU A 281 -2.74 22.57 -8.44
N ARG A 282 -1.86 21.58 -8.34
CA ARG A 282 -0.55 21.64 -7.67
C ARG A 282 0.58 21.55 -8.70
N ASP A 283 1.81 21.77 -8.22
CA ASP A 283 3.06 21.58 -8.96
C ASP A 283 3.07 22.25 -10.35
N GLN A 284 2.58 23.48 -10.42
CA GLN A 284 2.53 24.24 -11.67
C GLN A 284 3.93 24.74 -12.03
N VAL A 285 4.57 24.05 -12.96
CA VAL A 285 5.91 24.38 -13.45
C VAL A 285 5.82 24.81 -14.91
N ALA A 286 6.05 26.09 -15.18
CA ALA A 286 6.07 26.62 -16.53
C ALA A 286 7.27 26.09 -17.32
N ALA A 287 7.10 25.88 -18.62
CA ALA A 287 8.20 25.50 -19.52
C ALA A 287 9.21 26.66 -19.69
N PRO A 288 10.46 26.40 -20.10
CA PRO A 288 11.44 27.45 -20.38
C PRO A 288 10.91 28.48 -21.37
N GLY A 289 10.88 29.76 -20.98
CA GLY A 289 10.29 30.85 -21.77
C GLY A 289 8.82 31.15 -21.50
N GLY A 290 8.17 30.40 -20.60
CA GLY A 290 6.82 30.69 -20.08
C GLY A 290 6.81 31.89 -19.12
N SER A 291 5.63 32.46 -18.88
CA SER A 291 5.47 33.58 -17.96
C SER A 291 5.31 33.07 -16.53
N GLU A 292 6.07 33.63 -15.59
CA GLU A 292 5.87 33.35 -14.15
C GLU A 292 4.58 33.98 -13.58
N LEU A 293 3.98 34.92 -14.31
CA LEU A 293 2.76 35.63 -13.89
C LEU A 293 1.47 34.85 -14.22
N LEU A 294 1.55 33.86 -15.10
CA LEU A 294 0.41 33.06 -15.54
C LEU A 294 0.52 31.64 -14.98
N PRO A 295 -0.61 31.04 -14.55
CA PRO A 295 -0.64 29.61 -14.22
C PRO A 295 -0.49 28.77 -15.49
N VAL A 296 0.02 27.55 -15.36
CA VAL A 296 0.11 26.55 -16.45
C VAL A 296 -1.29 26.09 -16.86
N ALA A 297 -2.15 25.85 -15.87
CA ALA A 297 -3.53 25.44 -16.08
C ALA A 297 -4.45 26.15 -15.06
N LYS A 298 -5.72 26.31 -15.45
CA LYS A 298 -6.75 26.91 -14.60
C LYS A 298 -7.90 25.94 -14.43
N LEU A 299 -8.30 25.72 -13.18
CA LEU A 299 -9.49 24.95 -12.82
C LEU A 299 -10.71 25.89 -12.82
N GLU A 300 -11.78 25.49 -13.49
CA GLU A 300 -13.05 26.25 -13.51
C GLU A 300 -13.90 25.87 -12.29
N GLY A 301 -14.02 26.77 -11.31
CA GLY A 301 -14.43 26.44 -9.93
C GLY A 301 -15.82 25.84 -9.66
N LYS A 302 -16.66 25.56 -10.67
CA LYS A 302 -17.95 24.85 -10.52
C LYS A 302 -18.02 23.54 -11.29
N THR A 303 -17.03 23.28 -12.14
CA THR A 303 -16.94 22.10 -12.98
C THR A 303 -15.61 21.43 -12.70
N ALA A 304 -15.47 20.19 -13.12
CA ALA A 304 -14.17 19.52 -13.09
C ALA A 304 -13.31 19.90 -14.31
N ALA A 305 -13.56 21.07 -14.92
CA ALA A 305 -12.94 21.47 -16.15
C ALA A 305 -11.60 22.15 -15.88
N VAL A 306 -10.55 21.59 -16.46
CA VAL A 306 -9.19 22.13 -16.42
C VAL A 306 -8.84 22.67 -17.79
N ARG A 307 -8.55 23.97 -17.85
CA ARG A 307 -8.15 24.67 -19.07
C ARG A 307 -6.64 24.91 -19.07
N ALA A 308 -5.99 24.53 -20.17
CA ALA A 308 -4.57 24.82 -20.40
C ALA A 308 -4.37 26.31 -20.73
N VAL A 309 -3.44 26.97 -20.05
CA VAL A 309 -3.18 28.42 -20.20
C VAL A 309 -1.82 28.68 -20.83
N GLN A 310 -0.77 27.97 -20.39
CA GLN A 310 0.56 28.06 -20.98
C GLN A 310 1.30 26.72 -20.88
N LEU A 311 2.45 26.64 -21.54
CA LEU A 311 3.30 25.45 -21.54
C LEU A 311 3.82 25.15 -20.15
N GLY A 312 3.78 23.88 -19.78
CA GLY A 312 4.31 23.44 -18.50
C GLY A 312 3.72 22.12 -18.04
N GLN A 313 3.92 21.84 -16.77
CA GLN A 313 3.34 20.70 -16.07
C GLN A 313 2.51 21.21 -14.89
N SER A 314 1.44 20.50 -14.58
CA SER A 314 0.63 20.72 -13.38
C SER A 314 0.11 19.36 -12.91
N SER A 315 -0.31 19.25 -11.65
CA SER A 315 -0.94 18.04 -11.12
C SER A 315 -2.35 18.39 -10.65
N LEU A 316 -3.36 17.67 -11.13
CA LEU A 316 -4.71 17.78 -10.58
C LEU A 316 -4.83 16.79 -9.42
N VAL A 317 -5.16 17.30 -8.24
CA VAL A 317 -5.29 16.48 -7.03
C VAL A 317 -6.68 16.63 -6.43
N VAL A 318 -7.18 15.54 -5.85
CA VAL A 318 -8.42 15.51 -5.07
C VAL A 318 -8.06 15.59 -3.59
N VAL A 319 -8.64 16.58 -2.91
CA VAL A 319 -8.42 16.83 -1.49
C VAL A 319 -9.75 16.69 -0.75
N HIS A 320 -9.76 15.96 0.36
CA HIS A 320 -10.94 15.87 1.21
C HIS A 320 -10.92 17.00 2.24
N ARG A 321 -12.02 17.76 2.36
CA ARG A 321 -12.14 18.92 3.25
C ARG A 321 -11.80 18.59 4.71
N SER A 322 -12.37 17.51 5.23
CA SER A 322 -12.15 17.08 6.62
C SER A 322 -10.75 16.51 6.88
N ILE A 323 -10.06 15.96 5.86
CA ILE A 323 -8.66 15.54 6.01
C ILE A 323 -7.79 16.77 6.19
N LEU A 324 -8.05 17.86 5.48
CA LEU A 324 -7.22 19.06 5.58
C LEU A 324 -7.19 19.66 6.99
N LEU A 325 -8.37 19.67 7.64
CA LEU A 325 -8.52 20.10 9.04
C LEU A 325 -7.96 19.05 10.02
N GLY A 326 -8.36 17.79 9.86
CA GLY A 326 -8.00 16.74 10.79
C GLY A 326 -6.53 16.34 10.74
N PHE A 327 -5.93 16.32 9.55
CA PHE A 327 -4.52 16.02 9.35
C PHE A 327 -3.63 17.09 9.96
N ARG A 328 -3.96 18.37 9.77
CA ARG A 328 -3.20 19.47 10.37
C ARG A 328 -3.24 19.44 11.89
N ALA A 329 -4.40 19.17 12.49
CA ALA A 329 -4.49 19.06 13.94
C ALA A 329 -3.70 17.86 14.50
N VAL A 330 -3.76 16.71 13.83
CA VAL A 330 -3.22 15.44 14.37
C VAL A 330 -1.77 15.19 13.99
N PHE A 331 -1.35 15.57 12.78
CA PHE A 331 -0.03 15.22 12.23
C PHE A 331 0.94 16.40 12.11
N CYS A 332 0.46 17.65 12.24
CA CYS A 332 1.30 18.83 12.08
C CYS A 332 1.53 19.53 13.41
N THR A 333 2.80 19.73 13.76
CA THR A 333 3.21 20.57 14.88
C THR A 333 3.30 22.03 14.43
N ALA A 334 3.02 22.97 15.33
CA ALA A 334 3.14 24.40 15.04
C ALA A 334 4.58 24.73 14.60
N GLY A 335 4.73 25.28 13.39
CA GLY A 335 6.02 25.74 12.85
C GLY A 335 6.71 24.79 11.86
N GLN A 336 6.12 23.64 11.52
CA GLN A 336 6.69 22.70 10.54
C GLN A 336 5.94 22.74 9.19
N LEU A 337 6.68 22.68 8.07
CA LEU A 337 6.10 22.67 6.73
C LEU A 337 5.45 21.30 6.47
N CYS A 338 4.14 21.23 6.67
CA CYS A 338 3.37 20.01 6.50
C CYS A 338 2.83 19.87 5.08
N THR A 339 3.28 18.84 4.35
CA THR A 339 2.67 18.44 3.08
C THR A 339 1.37 17.71 3.36
N LEU A 340 0.25 18.21 2.83
CA LEU A 340 -1.06 17.60 3.02
C LEU A 340 -1.13 16.29 2.22
N PRO A 341 -1.60 15.18 2.84
CA PRO A 341 -1.81 13.94 2.12
C PRO A 341 -2.86 14.18 1.03
N SER A 342 -2.53 13.72 -0.17
CA SER A 342 -3.44 13.76 -1.32
C SER A 342 -4.26 12.48 -1.28
N VAL A 343 -5.58 12.55 -1.47
CA VAL A 343 -6.39 11.32 -1.55
C VAL A 343 -6.02 10.56 -2.82
N VAL A 344 -5.91 11.29 -3.94
CA VAL A 344 -5.33 10.85 -5.22
C VAL A 344 -4.80 12.07 -5.96
N GLY A 345 -3.70 11.91 -6.70
CA GLY A 345 -3.15 12.95 -7.58
C GLY A 345 -2.83 12.38 -8.96
N HIS A 346 -3.25 13.09 -10.02
CA HIS A 346 -2.91 12.78 -11.41
C HIS A 346 -2.02 13.88 -12.00
N ARG A 347 -1.03 13.47 -12.79
CA ARG A 347 -0.13 14.41 -13.46
C ARG A 347 -0.75 14.87 -14.77
N LEU A 348 -0.80 16.18 -14.96
CA LEU A 348 -1.27 16.85 -16.17
C LEU A 348 -0.07 17.47 -16.90
N GLY A 349 0.22 16.99 -18.11
CA GLY A 349 1.19 17.64 -18.99
C GLY A 349 0.50 18.67 -19.88
N VAL A 350 0.92 19.93 -19.87
CA VAL A 350 0.39 20.94 -20.79
C VAL A 350 1.39 21.20 -21.91
N LYS A 351 0.97 20.87 -23.13
CA LYS A 351 1.75 20.95 -24.37
C LYS A 351 1.24 22.08 -25.27
N GLU A 352 2.04 22.45 -26.27
CA GLU A 352 1.82 23.64 -27.09
C GLU A 352 0.75 23.45 -28.17
N VAL A 353 -0.15 24.42 -28.34
CA VAL A 353 -0.80 24.66 -29.65
C VAL A 353 0.18 25.46 -30.48
N VAL A 354 0.85 24.81 -31.43
CA VAL A 354 1.55 25.56 -32.48
C VAL A 354 0.49 25.95 -33.52
N LYS A 355 0.20 27.25 -33.63
CA LYS A 355 -0.57 27.80 -34.74
C LYS A 355 0.11 27.39 -36.04
N ALA A 356 -0.65 26.78 -36.95
CA ALA A 356 -0.21 26.29 -38.24
C ALA A 356 0.22 27.43 -39.17
N GLU A 357 1.37 28.05 -38.91
CA GLU A 357 2.00 28.96 -39.87
C GLU A 357 3.48 28.62 -40.09
N GLN A 358 4.10 27.77 -39.26
CA GLN A 358 5.42 27.21 -39.53
C GLN A 358 5.44 25.73 -39.12
N HIS A 359 5.54 24.86 -40.12
CA HIS A 359 5.59 23.40 -39.97
C HIS A 359 6.42 22.94 -38.76
N THR A 360 5.77 22.33 -37.77
CA THR A 360 6.42 21.32 -36.92
C THR A 360 5.41 20.37 -36.26
N PHE A 361 5.07 19.34 -37.02
CA PHE A 361 4.83 17.94 -36.62
C PHE A 361 3.88 17.63 -35.45
N LEU A 362 2.63 18.07 -35.54
CA LEU A 362 1.56 17.23 -35.02
C LEU A 362 1.25 16.17 -36.08
N ILE A 363 1.59 14.90 -35.79
CA ILE A 363 1.29 13.79 -36.70
C ILE A 363 -0.14 13.35 -36.41
N SER A 364 -1.04 13.54 -37.38
CA SER A 364 -2.38 12.96 -37.34
C SER A 364 -2.25 11.44 -37.60
N GLY A 365 -2.29 10.66 -36.54
CA GLY A 365 -2.55 9.23 -36.61
C GLY A 365 -4.03 8.96 -36.83
N PHE A 366 -4.35 7.72 -37.18
CA PHE A 366 -5.73 7.28 -37.29
C PHE A 366 -5.85 5.89 -36.69
N SER A 367 -6.93 5.63 -35.98
CA SER A 367 -7.33 4.29 -35.55
C SER A 367 -8.67 3.93 -36.17
N VAL A 368 -8.82 2.66 -36.54
CA VAL A 368 -10.02 2.15 -37.23
C VAL A 368 -10.64 1.01 -36.45
N TYR A 369 -11.92 1.12 -36.15
CA TYR A 369 -12.70 0.10 -35.45
C TYR A 369 -13.86 -0.40 -36.31
N PRO A 370 -14.15 -1.72 -36.36
CA PRO A 370 -13.52 -2.79 -35.61
C PRO A 370 -12.22 -3.33 -36.24
N GLY A 371 -11.26 -3.70 -35.38
CA GLY A 371 -10.14 -4.58 -35.74
C GLY A 371 -8.79 -3.91 -36.01
N ASP A 372 -8.69 -2.57 -35.95
CA ASP A 372 -7.45 -1.81 -36.13
C ASP A 372 -6.67 -2.20 -37.40
N ARG A 373 -7.42 -2.36 -38.49
CA ARG A 373 -6.91 -2.80 -39.80
C ARG A 373 -7.30 -1.79 -40.86
N TRP A 374 -6.33 -1.50 -41.73
CA TRP A 374 -6.50 -0.60 -42.89
C TRP A 374 -7.05 -1.28 -44.15
N VAL A 375 -7.37 -2.57 -44.04
CA VAL A 375 -8.08 -3.32 -45.09
C VAL A 375 -9.55 -3.37 -44.68
N LEU A 376 -10.37 -2.62 -45.40
CA LEU A 376 -11.79 -2.43 -45.08
C LEU A 376 -12.69 -3.17 -46.06
N GLU A 377 -13.79 -3.72 -45.56
CA GLU A 377 -14.77 -4.47 -46.35
C GLU A 377 -15.83 -3.52 -46.93
N VAL A 378 -16.19 -3.74 -48.19
CA VAL A 378 -17.22 -2.96 -48.89
C VAL A 378 -18.59 -3.25 -48.26
N GLN A 379 -19.45 -2.23 -48.18
CA GLN A 379 -20.75 -2.20 -47.50
C GLN A 379 -20.70 -2.36 -45.98
N ARG A 380 -19.51 -2.26 -45.36
CA ARG A 380 -19.35 -2.31 -43.90
C ARG A 380 -19.08 -0.91 -43.33
N GLU A 381 -19.56 -0.72 -42.10
CA GLU A 381 -19.37 0.51 -41.32
C GLU A 381 -18.14 0.39 -40.43
N TYR A 382 -17.38 1.49 -40.36
CA TYR A 382 -16.18 1.62 -39.55
C TYR A 382 -16.20 2.94 -38.80
N ALA A 383 -15.76 2.90 -37.56
CA ALA A 383 -15.44 4.09 -36.78
C ALA A 383 -13.96 4.44 -36.99
N ILE A 384 -13.69 5.63 -37.49
CA ILE A 384 -12.36 6.18 -37.72
C ILE A 384 -12.14 7.30 -36.71
N THR A 385 -11.11 7.16 -35.88
CA THR A 385 -10.73 8.19 -34.90
C THR A 385 -9.40 8.81 -35.32
N VAL A 386 -9.35 10.14 -35.36
CA VAL A 386 -8.13 10.92 -35.55
C VAL A 386 -7.38 10.96 -34.23
N GLU A 387 -6.08 10.70 -34.26
CA GLU A 387 -5.19 10.78 -33.12
C GLU A 387 -4.15 11.85 -33.38
N VAL A 388 -3.83 12.68 -32.39
CA VAL A 388 -2.85 13.75 -32.56
C VAL A 388 -1.65 13.46 -31.67
N TYR A 389 -0.46 13.48 -32.24
CA TYR A 389 0.80 13.20 -31.53
C TYR A 389 1.75 14.38 -31.60
N ASP A 390 2.44 14.66 -30.50
CA ASP A 390 3.54 15.62 -30.43
C ASP A 390 4.85 15.04 -31.01
N ARG A 391 5.90 15.86 -31.16
CA ARG A 391 7.24 15.51 -31.66
C ARG A 391 7.88 14.33 -30.92
N ASP A 392 7.58 14.21 -29.63
CA ASP A 392 8.04 13.11 -28.78
C ASP A 392 7.14 11.86 -28.87
N SER A 393 6.28 11.77 -29.88
CA SER A 393 5.29 10.69 -30.06
C SER A 393 4.31 10.53 -28.89
N THR A 394 4.08 11.60 -28.14
CA THR A 394 3.11 11.61 -27.05
C THR A 394 1.72 11.94 -27.58
N LYS A 395 0.72 11.12 -27.23
CA LYS A 395 -0.67 11.35 -27.62
C LYS A 395 -1.26 12.57 -26.90
N VAL A 396 -1.89 13.44 -27.67
CA VAL A 396 -2.61 14.64 -27.21
C VAL A 396 -4.07 14.28 -26.97
N TYR A 397 -4.63 14.82 -25.89
CA TYR A 397 -6.05 14.73 -25.59
C TYR A 397 -6.86 15.67 -26.48
N LEU A 398 -7.92 15.14 -27.09
CA LEU A 398 -8.73 15.85 -28.06
C LEU A 398 -9.97 16.46 -27.40
N SER A 399 -9.86 17.73 -27.00
CA SER A 399 -10.98 18.47 -26.41
C SER A 399 -12.05 18.83 -27.45
N ASP A 400 -13.25 19.14 -26.96
CA ASP A 400 -14.40 19.46 -27.82
C ASP A 400 -14.25 20.81 -28.55
N ASN A 401 -13.42 21.72 -28.03
CA ASN A 401 -13.11 22.99 -28.68
C ASN A 401 -11.97 22.92 -29.70
N LEU A 402 -11.42 21.73 -29.98
CA LEU A 402 -10.50 21.57 -31.11
C LEU A 402 -11.27 21.58 -32.42
N ARG A 403 -10.63 22.07 -33.48
CA ARG A 403 -11.12 21.94 -34.84
C ARG A 403 -10.15 21.13 -35.67
N ILE A 404 -10.56 19.90 -35.98
CA ILE A 404 -9.87 19.02 -36.93
C ILE A 404 -10.68 19.01 -38.21
N THR A 405 -10.01 19.25 -39.34
CA THR A 405 -10.60 19.03 -40.66
C THR A 405 -10.15 17.68 -41.18
N HIS A 406 -11.02 17.04 -41.95
CA HIS A 406 -10.76 15.72 -42.52
C HIS A 406 -11.20 15.66 -43.97
N HIS A 407 -10.64 14.71 -44.71
CA HIS A 407 -11.00 14.46 -46.10
C HIS A 407 -11.16 12.96 -46.35
N PHE A 408 -12.41 12.53 -46.51
CA PHE A 408 -12.78 11.21 -47.01
C PHE A 408 -13.22 11.31 -48.48
N SER A 409 -12.68 10.43 -49.33
CA SER A 409 -13.10 10.38 -50.73
C SER A 409 -14.53 9.85 -50.83
N LYS A 410 -15.46 10.70 -51.30
CA LYS A 410 -16.88 10.35 -51.52
C LYS A 410 -17.11 9.19 -52.50
N GLN A 411 -16.09 8.82 -53.28
CA GLN A 411 -16.15 7.66 -54.17
C GLN A 411 -16.03 6.32 -53.41
N TYR A 412 -15.33 6.34 -52.28
CA TYR A 412 -14.99 5.15 -51.49
C TYR A 412 -15.69 5.12 -50.13
N PHE A 413 -16.04 6.28 -49.58
CA PHE A 413 -16.66 6.41 -48.27
C PHE A 413 -17.94 7.24 -48.32
N GLU A 414 -18.96 6.76 -47.61
CA GLU A 414 -20.13 7.54 -47.20
C GLU A 414 -19.97 7.89 -45.72
N GLU A 415 -19.94 9.17 -45.39
CA GLU A 415 -19.84 9.64 -44.00
C GLU A 415 -21.23 9.67 -43.36
N LEU A 416 -21.42 8.88 -42.31
CA LEU A 416 -22.69 8.74 -41.61
C LEU A 416 -22.81 9.71 -40.44
N THR A 417 -21.74 9.85 -39.65
CA THR A 417 -21.73 10.71 -38.46
C THR A 417 -20.31 11.19 -38.19
N SER A 418 -20.19 12.44 -37.73
CA SER A 418 -18.91 13.06 -37.37
C SER A 418 -19.05 13.83 -36.07
N SER A 419 -18.04 13.77 -35.21
CA SER A 419 -18.01 14.53 -33.96
C SER A 419 -17.85 16.03 -34.24
N PRO A 420 -18.33 16.91 -33.33
CA PRO A 420 -18.23 18.36 -33.51
C PRO A 420 -16.79 18.87 -33.70
N ASN A 421 -15.84 18.26 -33.00
CA ASN A 421 -14.41 18.60 -33.08
C ASN A 421 -13.69 17.96 -34.28
N GLY A 422 -14.34 17.05 -35.03
CA GLY A 422 -13.75 16.36 -36.17
C GLY A 422 -12.71 15.30 -35.80
N SER A 423 -12.76 14.77 -34.58
CA SER A 423 -11.85 13.70 -34.12
C SER A 423 -12.41 12.30 -34.34
N TYR A 424 -13.72 12.13 -34.49
CA TYR A 424 -14.37 10.83 -34.60
C TYR A 424 -15.38 10.82 -35.75
N HIS A 425 -15.31 9.80 -36.59
CA HIS A 425 -16.15 9.66 -37.78
C HIS A 425 -16.66 8.22 -37.91
N VAL A 426 -17.92 8.04 -38.28
CA VAL A 426 -18.48 6.76 -38.70
C VAL A 426 -18.68 6.82 -40.21
N VAL A 427 -18.01 5.92 -40.92
CA VAL A 427 -18.05 5.86 -42.38
C VAL A 427 -18.46 4.48 -42.87
N ARG A 428 -19.17 4.43 -43.99
CA ARG A 428 -19.49 3.21 -44.73
C ARG A 428 -18.64 3.11 -45.99
N VAL A 429 -18.03 1.95 -46.22
CA VAL A 429 -17.20 1.71 -47.41
C VAL A 429 -18.09 1.38 -48.61
N LEU A 430 -17.95 2.11 -49.71
CA LEU A 430 -18.83 2.00 -50.88
C LEU A 430 -18.26 1.14 -52.01
N ARG A 431 -16.95 1.20 -52.24
CA ARG A 431 -16.28 0.53 -53.37
C ARG A 431 -14.92 -0.03 -52.98
N GLY A 432 -14.53 -1.11 -53.64
CA GLY A 432 -13.18 -1.67 -53.53
C GLY A 432 -12.15 -0.84 -54.28
N GLY A 433 -10.96 -0.69 -53.69
CA GLY A 433 -9.82 0.03 -54.26
C GLY A 433 -8.90 0.58 -53.18
N THR A 434 -7.98 1.47 -53.56
CA THR A 434 -7.05 2.13 -52.63
C THR A 434 -7.33 3.63 -52.61
N THR A 435 -7.45 4.20 -51.42
CA THR A 435 -7.67 5.64 -51.22
C THR A 435 -6.93 6.11 -49.98
N GLY A 436 -6.70 7.42 -49.88
CA GLY A 436 -6.02 8.04 -48.74
C GLY A 436 -7.01 8.84 -47.89
N ILE A 437 -6.80 8.81 -46.58
CA ILE A 437 -7.52 9.65 -45.62
C ILE A 437 -6.53 10.72 -45.14
N ARG A 438 -6.99 11.97 -45.03
CA ARG A 438 -6.20 13.08 -44.48
C ARG A 438 -6.98 13.79 -43.38
N ALA A 439 -6.27 14.20 -42.34
CA ALA A 439 -6.82 15.00 -41.26
C ALA A 439 -5.77 16.03 -40.80
N GLU A 440 -6.22 17.26 -40.55
CA GLU A 440 -5.39 18.38 -40.17
C GLU A 440 -5.99 19.08 -38.95
N LEU A 441 -5.19 19.28 -37.90
CA LEU A 441 -5.58 20.13 -36.77
C LEU A 441 -5.46 21.59 -37.19
N VAL A 442 -6.59 22.29 -37.27
CA VAL A 442 -6.67 23.66 -37.77
C VAL A 442 -6.49 24.68 -36.65
N SER A 443 -7.24 24.54 -35.57
CA SER A 443 -7.22 25.52 -34.48
C SER A 443 -7.82 24.98 -33.18
N VAL A 444 -7.59 25.72 -32.12
CA VAL A 444 -8.30 25.60 -30.84
C VAL A 444 -9.21 26.81 -30.72
N LEU A 445 -10.52 26.56 -30.62
CA LEU A 445 -11.51 27.63 -30.49
C LEU A 445 -11.39 28.24 -29.10
N GLN A 446 -11.06 29.54 -29.06
CA GLN A 446 -11.18 30.34 -27.85
C GLN A 446 -12.66 30.69 -27.66
N GLN A 447 -13.25 30.20 -26.58
CA GLN A 447 -14.53 30.71 -26.07
C GLN A 447 -14.31 31.98 -25.28
#